data_AF-A0A6V8E0T2-F1
#
_entry.id   AF-A0A6V8E0T2-F1
#
_cell.length_a   1.000
_cell.length_b   1.000
_cell.length_c   1.000
_cell.angle_alpha   90.00
_cell.angle_beta   90.00
_cell.angle_gamma   90.00
#
_symmetry.space_group_name_H-M   'P 1'
#
loop_
_entity.id
_entity.type
_entity.pdbx_description
1 polymer ?
#
loop_
_entity_poly.entity_id
_entity_poly.type
_entity_poly.pdbx_seq_one_letter_code
_entity_poly.pdbx_strand_id
1 'polypeptide(L)'
;WKLRKTVEGRLLISWIAMLWLLTAIHLIEGLQDIPVLSLLSYTLYSMGLHAFHIPLAALSALWLSPATGLNSLDSKRGLLSINWDPTTNEKFARILTASVLVAIIIANIITIQIAQHDELRPVTDGDLEIREAIENLPENSIIYTENNHWGYVFDLPNGLETTSIPSLGLLKIDETIHPLATSAIKHDNITRISQLGIDYAISSPIGTIGWSLAESRYWSIIEDFDGSRLWQFNPSGNSQQSTLAPVNESSCSENCEMRLDPWRENRYENIGQMNQDYRAFVEEGKNTIVDFDLSRTVFVNSNSCLFFESIGNIDDFTVKVGSQQSTIKQTDSGWHTHCFSLNETLTQITMEITWHESASSSTWINPSGFSGRGDRILDTTGIRLHWLEIDV
;
A
#
# COMPACT_ATOMS: atom_id res chain seq x y z
N TRP A 1 -26.47 -8.44 32.38
CA TRP A 1 -27.67 -8.82 33.15
C TRP A 1 -27.96 -7.83 34.27
N LYS A 2 -26.98 -7.48 35.13
CA LYS A 2 -27.17 -6.52 36.24
C LYS A 2 -27.63 -5.11 35.80
N LEU A 3 -27.10 -4.57 34.70
CA LEU A 3 -27.46 -3.25 34.13
C LEU A 3 -28.86 -3.18 33.48
N ARG A 4 -29.61 -4.30 33.36
CA ARG A 4 -30.96 -4.29 32.76
C ARG A 4 -32.01 -3.60 33.63
N LYS A 5 -31.73 -3.47 34.93
CA LYS A 5 -32.65 -2.88 35.93
C LYS A 5 -32.43 -1.38 36.14
N THR A 6 -31.48 -0.78 35.42
CA THR A 6 -31.17 0.65 35.49
C THR A 6 -31.63 1.38 34.23
N VAL A 7 -32.02 2.66 34.39
CA VAL A 7 -32.49 3.49 33.27
C VAL A 7 -31.37 3.70 32.25
N GLU A 8 -30.18 4.04 32.75
CA GLU A 8 -28.99 4.34 31.93
C GLU A 8 -28.53 3.11 31.16
N GLY A 9 -28.54 1.93 31.78
CA GLY A 9 -28.18 0.67 31.14
C GLY A 9 -29.17 0.28 30.04
N ARG A 10 -30.48 0.47 30.25
CA ARG A 10 -31.49 0.24 29.21
C ARG A 10 -31.37 1.21 28.05
N LEU A 11 -31.09 2.49 28.33
CA LEU A 11 -30.91 3.50 27.29
C LEU A 11 -29.73 3.14 26.39
N LEU A 12 -28.57 2.82 26.97
CA LEU A 12 -27.39 2.43 26.19
C LEU A 12 -27.58 1.10 25.42
N ILE A 13 -28.23 0.10 26.03
CA ILE A 13 -28.56 -1.16 25.33
C ILE A 13 -29.52 -0.89 24.17
N SER A 14 -30.53 -0.03 24.37
CA SER A 14 -31.47 0.34 23.32
C SER A 14 -30.79 1.12 22.20
N TRP A 15 -29.83 1.99 22.54
CA TRP A 15 -29.04 2.73 21.57
C TRP A 15 -28.20 1.78 20.71
N ILE A 16 -27.48 0.82 21.32
CA ILE A 16 -26.72 -0.21 20.56
C ILE A 16 -27.64 -1.06 19.70
N ALA A 17 -28.78 -1.50 20.24
CA ALA A 17 -29.73 -2.34 19.49
C ALA A 17 -30.33 -1.57 18.30
N MET A 18 -30.65 -0.30 18.48
CA MET A 18 -31.16 0.56 17.42
C MET A 18 -30.10 0.82 16.35
N LEU A 19 -28.84 1.06 16.73
CA LEU A 19 -27.73 1.16 15.79
C LEU A 19 -27.56 -0.12 14.97
N TRP A 20 -27.60 -1.29 15.62
CA TRP A 20 -27.54 -2.59 14.95
C TRP A 20 -28.67 -2.79 13.95
N LEU A 21 -29.89 -2.42 14.33
CA LEU A 21 -31.05 -2.52 13.46
C LEU A 21 -30.95 -1.56 12.26
N LEU A 22 -30.46 -0.35 12.48
CA LEU A 22 -30.23 0.63 11.41
C LEU A 22 -29.12 0.16 10.46
N THR A 23 -28.06 -0.51 10.96
CA THR A 23 -27.01 -1.06 10.10
C THR A 23 -27.45 -2.23 9.22
N ALA A 24 -28.58 -2.89 9.54
CA ALA A 24 -29.13 -3.97 8.72
C ALA A 24 -29.46 -3.52 7.28
N ILE A 25 -29.55 -2.22 7.03
CA ILE A 25 -29.68 -1.61 5.69
C ILE A 25 -28.54 -2.03 4.75
N HIS A 26 -27.34 -2.33 5.28
CA HIS A 26 -26.19 -2.78 4.49
C HIS A 26 -26.20 -4.29 4.22
N LEU A 27 -27.08 -5.07 4.86
CA LEU A 27 -27.19 -6.51 4.66
C LEU A 27 -28.15 -6.87 3.51
N ILE A 28 -28.93 -5.90 3.02
CA ILE A 28 -29.93 -6.11 1.98
C ILE A 28 -29.52 -5.28 0.76
N GLU A 29 -29.05 -5.99 -0.27
CA GLU A 29 -28.67 -5.42 -1.56
C GLU A 29 -29.87 -4.68 -2.19
N GLY A 30 -29.65 -3.45 -2.69
CA GLY A 30 -30.67 -2.61 -3.32
C GLY A 30 -31.44 -1.64 -2.40
N LEU A 31 -31.36 -1.75 -1.07
CA LEU A 31 -31.96 -0.73 -0.18
C LEU A 31 -31.21 0.61 -0.20
N GLN A 32 -29.94 0.59 -0.61
CA GLN A 32 -29.08 1.78 -0.72
C GLN A 32 -29.48 2.70 -1.89
N ASP A 33 -30.28 2.22 -2.84
CA ASP A 33 -30.72 3.01 -4.01
C ASP A 33 -31.91 3.95 -3.69
N ILE A 34 -32.56 3.78 -2.53
CA ILE A 34 -33.61 4.69 -2.07
C ILE A 34 -32.94 5.93 -1.46
N PRO A 35 -33.19 7.16 -1.94
CA PRO A 35 -32.42 8.36 -1.53
C PRO A 35 -32.33 8.61 -0.01
N VAL A 36 -33.41 8.35 0.72
CA VAL A 36 -33.45 8.51 2.19
C VAL A 36 -32.60 7.45 2.90
N LEU A 37 -32.61 6.23 2.37
CA LEU A 37 -31.85 5.08 2.89
C LEU A 37 -30.36 5.19 2.53
N SER A 38 -30.06 5.76 1.37
CA SER A 38 -28.71 6.14 0.95
C SER A 38 -28.09 7.15 1.90
N LEU A 39 -28.82 8.25 2.21
CA LEU A 39 -28.37 9.24 3.19
C LEU A 39 -28.15 8.61 4.58
N LEU A 40 -29.06 7.76 5.03
CA LEU A 40 -28.92 7.03 6.29
C LEU A 40 -27.69 6.10 6.26
N SER A 41 -27.47 5.36 5.18
CA SER A 41 -26.29 4.51 4.98
C SER A 41 -25.00 5.33 5.05
N TYR A 42 -24.94 6.49 4.40
CA TYR A 42 -23.77 7.39 4.49
C TYR A 42 -23.53 7.89 5.92
N THR A 43 -24.58 8.28 6.64
CA THR A 43 -24.43 8.70 8.05
C THR A 43 -23.97 7.54 8.94
N LEU A 44 -24.47 6.33 8.71
CA LEU A 44 -24.09 5.11 9.44
C LEU A 44 -22.69 4.63 9.08
N TYR A 45 -22.19 4.89 7.88
CA TYR A 45 -20.83 4.57 7.48
C TYR A 45 -19.83 5.46 8.23
N SER A 46 -20.05 6.79 8.22
CA SER A 46 -19.25 7.75 8.99
C SER A 46 -19.38 7.52 10.50
N MET A 47 -20.58 7.20 10.99
CA MET A 47 -20.82 6.85 12.38
C MET A 47 -20.35 5.44 12.74
N GLY A 48 -20.20 4.50 11.81
CA GLY A 48 -19.83 3.11 12.10
C GLY A 48 -18.48 2.98 12.81
N LEU A 49 -17.56 3.89 12.50
CA LEU A 49 -16.25 4.01 13.15
C LEU A 49 -16.29 4.46 14.62
N HIS A 50 -17.39 5.06 15.09
CA HIS A 50 -17.45 5.65 16.45
C HIS A 50 -18.74 5.32 17.24
N ALA A 51 -19.89 5.24 16.57
CA ALA A 51 -21.21 5.08 17.16
C ALA A 51 -21.43 3.72 17.82
N PHE A 52 -20.71 2.67 17.43
CA PHE A 52 -20.73 1.41 18.18
C PHE A 52 -19.79 1.42 19.38
N HIS A 53 -18.64 2.09 19.26
CA HIS A 53 -17.61 2.12 20.31
C HIS A 53 -18.01 2.99 21.50
N ILE A 54 -18.64 4.14 21.28
CA ILE A 54 -19.07 5.07 22.34
C ILE A 54 -20.06 4.43 23.34
N PRO A 55 -21.21 3.88 22.93
CA PRO A 55 -22.16 3.28 23.86
C PRO A 55 -21.63 1.99 24.48
N LEU A 56 -20.79 1.23 23.77
CA LEU A 56 -20.12 0.05 24.32
C LEU A 56 -19.09 0.42 25.40
N ALA A 57 -18.30 1.46 25.17
CA ALA A 57 -17.37 2.01 26.15
C ALA A 57 -18.12 2.55 27.37
N ALA A 58 -19.23 3.27 27.16
CA ALA A 58 -20.08 3.76 28.24
C ALA A 58 -20.70 2.62 29.06
N LEU A 59 -21.20 1.56 28.41
CA LEU A 59 -21.69 0.37 29.12
C LEU A 59 -20.58 -0.33 29.91
N SER A 60 -19.38 -0.42 29.34
CA SER A 60 -18.22 -1.03 30.00
C SER A 60 -17.79 -0.21 31.22
N ALA A 61 -17.76 1.11 31.09
CA ALA A 61 -17.47 2.04 32.17
C ALA A 61 -18.52 1.97 33.30
N LEU A 62 -19.82 1.95 32.95
CA LEU A 62 -20.89 1.80 33.92
C LEU A 62 -20.87 0.43 34.61
N TRP A 63 -20.39 -0.61 33.93
CA TRP A 63 -20.25 -1.94 34.49
C TRP A 63 -19.04 -2.08 35.43
N LEU A 64 -17.94 -1.40 35.12
CA LEU A 64 -16.69 -1.44 35.89
C LEU A 64 -16.67 -0.44 37.06
N SER A 65 -17.45 0.63 36.98
CA SER A 65 -17.37 1.71 37.97
C SER A 65 -18.05 1.35 39.31
N PRO A 66 -17.35 1.53 40.44
CA PRO A 66 -17.82 1.10 41.74
C PRO A 66 -18.88 2.02 42.37
N ALA A 67 -19.07 3.24 41.84
CA ALA A 67 -19.94 4.26 42.41
C ALA A 67 -20.60 5.09 41.30
N THR A 68 -21.45 4.45 40.50
CA THR A 68 -22.14 5.12 39.38
C THR A 68 -23.43 5.80 39.78
N GLY A 69 -23.97 5.49 40.97
CA GLY A 69 -25.25 6.03 41.39
C GLY A 69 -26.27 5.85 40.28
N LEU A 70 -26.56 4.61 39.89
CA LEU A 70 -27.48 4.30 38.78
C LEU A 70 -28.94 4.32 39.22
N ASN A 71 -29.84 4.87 38.40
CA ASN A 71 -31.24 4.98 38.77
C ASN A 71 -31.93 3.62 38.57
N SER A 72 -32.27 2.95 39.66
CA SER A 72 -33.06 1.72 39.65
C SER A 72 -34.51 1.99 39.25
N LEU A 73 -35.04 1.17 38.34
CA LEU A 73 -36.43 1.26 37.90
C LEU A 73 -37.44 0.82 38.99
N ASP A 74 -37.01 -0.05 39.90
CA ASP A 74 -37.87 -0.69 40.91
C ASP A 74 -37.83 -0.04 42.31
N SER A 75 -36.90 0.89 42.59
CA SER A 75 -36.77 1.49 43.94
C SER A 75 -36.53 3.00 43.94
N LYS A 76 -37.31 3.73 44.76
CA LYS A 76 -37.07 5.16 45.03
C LYS A 76 -35.86 5.29 45.96
N ARG A 77 -34.89 6.12 45.58
CA ARG A 77 -33.68 6.39 46.38
C ARG A 77 -34.01 7.03 47.72
N GLY A 78 -33.38 6.52 48.77
CA GLY A 78 -33.22 7.25 50.04
C GLY A 78 -31.95 8.10 49.99
N LEU A 79 -31.92 9.19 50.77
CA LEU A 79 -30.86 10.21 50.81
C LEU A 79 -29.44 9.69 51.18
N LEU A 80 -29.31 8.40 51.54
CA LEU A 80 -28.07 7.73 51.97
C LEU A 80 -27.86 6.35 51.33
N SER A 81 -28.44 6.07 50.17
CA SER A 81 -28.21 4.79 49.47
C SER A 81 -26.94 4.82 48.60
N ILE A 82 -25.77 4.75 49.25
CA ILE A 82 -24.48 4.44 48.61
C ILE A 82 -24.25 2.91 48.73
N ASN A 83 -23.79 2.25 47.66
CA ASN A 83 -23.44 0.81 47.54
C ASN A 83 -24.50 -0.19 47.02
N TRP A 84 -25.46 0.22 46.19
CA TRP A 84 -26.29 -0.75 45.43
C TRP A 84 -25.83 -0.99 43.99
N ASP A 85 -24.73 -0.36 43.58
CA ASP A 85 -24.27 -0.46 42.20
C ASP A 85 -23.68 -1.85 41.92
N PRO A 86 -24.00 -2.44 40.75
CA PRO A 86 -23.53 -3.76 40.37
C PRO A 86 -22.06 -3.75 40.00
N THR A 87 -21.17 -3.75 41.00
CA THR A 87 -19.72 -3.75 40.77
C THR A 87 -19.23 -5.14 40.36
N THR A 88 -18.24 -5.17 39.48
CA THR A 88 -17.44 -6.37 39.21
C THR A 88 -16.46 -6.62 40.34
N ASN A 89 -16.03 -7.87 40.54
CA ASN A 89 -14.97 -8.19 41.49
C ASN A 89 -13.72 -7.36 41.17
N GLU A 90 -13.18 -6.63 42.16
CA GLU A 90 -12.04 -5.74 42.03
C GLU A 90 -10.82 -6.44 41.38
N LYS A 91 -10.61 -7.72 41.70
CA LYS A 91 -9.54 -8.52 41.08
C LYS A 91 -9.75 -8.69 39.58
N PHE A 92 -10.99 -8.95 39.16
CA PHE A 92 -11.33 -9.15 37.75
C PHE A 92 -11.22 -7.83 36.97
N ALA A 93 -11.70 -6.73 37.56
CA ALA A 93 -11.56 -5.40 36.96
C ALA A 93 -10.07 -5.02 36.81
N ARG A 94 -9.23 -5.24 37.83
CA ARG A 94 -7.79 -5.00 37.76
C ARG A 94 -7.10 -5.82 36.68
N ILE A 95 -7.42 -7.11 36.58
CA ILE A 95 -6.87 -7.99 35.52
C ILE A 95 -7.28 -7.50 34.14
N LEU A 96 -8.57 -7.17 33.96
CA LEU A 96 -9.08 -6.67 32.68
C LEU A 96 -8.39 -5.36 32.29
N THR A 97 -8.34 -4.37 33.19
CA THR A 97 -7.68 -3.09 32.93
C THR A 97 -6.20 -3.28 32.63
N ALA A 98 -5.50 -4.14 33.37
CA ALA A 98 -4.09 -4.45 33.11
C ALA A 98 -3.91 -5.11 31.73
N SER A 99 -4.79 -6.04 31.34
CA SER A 99 -4.75 -6.69 30.03
C SER A 99 -4.99 -5.70 28.88
N VAL A 100 -5.92 -4.76 29.04
CA VAL A 100 -6.19 -3.70 28.06
C VAL A 100 -5.00 -2.77 27.94
N LEU A 101 -4.37 -2.40 29.06
CA LEU A 101 -3.19 -1.54 29.05
C LEU A 101 -2.01 -2.22 28.35
N VAL A 102 -1.77 -3.51 28.61
CA VAL A 102 -0.77 -4.31 27.89
C VAL A 102 -1.09 -4.39 26.40
N ALA A 103 -2.36 -4.62 26.03
CA ALA A 103 -2.77 -4.66 24.63
C ALA A 103 -2.55 -3.31 23.91
N ILE A 104 -2.83 -2.18 24.58
CA ILE A 104 -2.56 -0.85 24.03
C ILE A 104 -1.05 -0.64 23.83
N ILE A 105 -0.21 -1.05 24.79
CA ILE A 105 1.25 -0.95 24.65
C ILE A 105 1.71 -1.77 23.45
N ILE A 106 1.27 -3.03 23.33
CA ILE A 106 1.63 -3.90 22.21
C ILE A 106 1.16 -3.29 20.88
N ALA A 107 -0.06 -2.76 20.80
CA ALA A 107 -0.58 -2.13 19.59
C ALA A 107 0.26 -0.91 19.15
N ASN A 108 0.71 -0.09 20.10
CA ASN A 108 1.60 1.04 19.79
C ASN A 108 3.00 0.57 19.34
N ILE A 109 3.55 -0.48 19.95
CA ILE A 109 4.83 -1.07 19.52
C ILE A 109 4.72 -1.56 18.07
N ILE A 110 3.65 -2.29 17.74
CA ILE A 110 3.40 -2.74 16.36
C ILE A 110 3.25 -1.53 15.43
N THR A 111 2.53 -0.49 15.83
CA THR A 111 2.37 0.72 15.00
C THR A 111 3.72 1.41 14.72
N ILE A 112 4.60 1.49 15.72
CA ILE A 112 5.95 2.04 15.56
C ILE A 112 6.77 1.16 14.61
N GLN A 113 6.66 -0.16 14.73
CA GLN A 113 7.33 -1.09 13.84
C GLN A 113 6.87 -0.87 12.39
N ILE A 114 5.56 -0.78 12.14
CA ILE A 114 5.02 -0.49 10.80
C ILE A 114 5.55 0.83 10.23
N ALA A 115 5.72 1.85 11.08
CA ALA A 115 6.24 3.15 10.65
C ALA A 115 7.71 3.11 10.22
N GLN A 116 8.46 2.06 10.59
CA GLN A 116 9.85 1.83 10.17
C GLN A 116 9.96 0.95 8.91
N HIS A 117 8.83 0.50 8.38
CA HIS A 117 8.74 -0.41 7.24
C HIS A 117 8.04 0.29 6.08
N ASP A 118 8.81 1.08 5.34
CA ASP A 118 8.28 1.97 4.31
C ASP A 118 7.80 1.22 3.07
N GLU A 119 8.22 -0.03 2.92
CA GLU A 119 7.75 -0.93 1.87
C GLU A 119 6.27 -1.31 1.99
N LEU A 120 5.70 -1.18 3.20
CA LEU A 120 4.27 -1.40 3.46
C LEU A 120 3.42 -0.17 3.16
N ARG A 121 4.03 0.98 2.86
CA ARG A 121 3.31 2.21 2.56
C ARG A 121 2.73 2.16 1.14
N PRO A 122 1.51 2.67 0.91
CA PRO A 122 0.88 2.69 -0.40
C PRO A 122 1.45 3.77 -1.34
N VAL A 123 2.36 4.61 -0.84
CA VAL A 123 3.03 5.71 -1.56
C VAL A 123 4.50 5.63 -1.19
N THR A 124 5.38 5.65 -2.19
CA THR A 124 6.84 5.60 -1.98
C THR A 124 7.40 7.01 -1.72
N ASP A 125 8.62 7.10 -1.22
CA ASP A 125 9.28 8.41 -1.07
C ASP A 125 9.56 9.06 -2.44
N GLY A 126 9.90 8.26 -3.46
CA GLY A 126 10.00 8.73 -4.85
C GLY A 126 8.68 9.31 -5.38
N ASP A 127 7.52 8.75 -5.01
CA ASP A 127 6.22 9.31 -5.38
C ASP A 127 6.01 10.70 -4.73
N LEU A 128 6.58 10.94 -3.55
CA LEU A 128 6.55 12.25 -2.89
C LEU A 128 7.46 13.26 -3.60
N GLU A 129 8.66 12.85 -3.99
CA GLU A 129 9.60 13.70 -4.74
C GLU A 129 9.05 14.07 -6.13
N ILE A 130 8.39 13.14 -6.82
CA ILE A 130 7.71 13.44 -8.08
C ILE A 130 6.60 14.48 -7.89
N ARG A 131 5.89 14.48 -6.76
CA ARG A 131 4.86 15.51 -6.49
C ARG A 131 5.45 16.90 -6.38
N GLU A 132 6.64 17.03 -5.79
CA GLU A 132 7.36 18.30 -5.75
C GLU A 132 7.86 18.68 -7.16
N ALA A 133 8.31 17.71 -7.96
CA ALA A 133 8.75 17.94 -9.33
C ALA A 133 7.62 18.42 -10.27
N ILE A 134 6.37 18.01 -10.02
CA ILE A 134 5.19 18.44 -10.77
C ILE A 134 4.98 19.96 -10.70
N GLU A 135 5.40 20.63 -9.61
CA GLU A 135 5.28 22.09 -9.48
C GLU A 135 6.04 22.86 -10.56
N ASN A 136 7.07 22.25 -11.16
CA ASN A 136 7.90 22.87 -12.19
C ASN A 136 7.31 22.74 -13.62
N LEU A 137 6.16 22.08 -13.77
CA LEU A 137 5.53 21.87 -15.07
C LEU A 137 4.81 23.12 -15.59
N PRO A 138 4.67 23.28 -16.92
CA PRO A 138 3.98 24.42 -17.51
C PRO A 138 2.48 24.44 -17.15
N GLU A 139 1.94 25.66 -16.99
CA GLU A 139 0.52 25.89 -16.74
C GLU A 139 -0.36 25.36 -17.89
N ASN A 140 -1.54 24.82 -17.55
CA ASN A 140 -2.52 24.16 -18.41
C ASN A 140 -2.09 22.81 -19.01
N SER A 141 -1.14 22.12 -18.38
CA SER A 141 -0.77 20.76 -18.79
C SER A 141 -1.64 19.70 -18.12
N ILE A 142 -1.97 18.65 -18.88
CA ILE A 142 -2.75 17.51 -18.40
C ILE A 142 -1.79 16.35 -18.10
N ILE A 143 -1.86 15.87 -16.86
CA ILE A 143 -1.01 14.79 -16.35
C ILE A 143 -1.84 13.51 -16.25
N TYR A 144 -1.38 12.47 -16.95
CA TYR A 144 -1.90 11.14 -16.75
C TYR A 144 -1.43 10.59 -15.41
N THR A 145 -2.38 10.05 -14.64
CA THR A 145 -2.22 9.55 -13.28
C THR A 145 -2.94 8.22 -13.18
N GLU A 146 -2.34 7.21 -12.55
CA GLU A 146 -3.05 5.94 -12.31
C GLU A 146 -4.22 6.13 -11.33
N ASN A 147 -5.30 5.36 -11.50
CA ASN A 147 -6.46 5.38 -10.61
C ASN A 147 -6.26 4.46 -9.38
N ASN A 148 -5.10 4.61 -8.72
CA ASN A 148 -4.70 3.85 -7.53
C ASN A 148 -4.01 4.77 -6.51
N HIS A 149 -3.88 4.30 -5.26
CA HIS A 149 -3.39 5.12 -4.14
C HIS A 149 -2.02 5.78 -4.38
N TRP A 150 -1.10 5.10 -5.06
CA TRP A 150 0.21 5.62 -5.44
C TRP A 150 0.16 6.61 -6.62
N GLY A 151 -0.86 6.51 -7.49
CA GLY A 151 -1.01 7.36 -8.67
C GLY A 151 -1.75 8.68 -8.40
N TYR A 152 -2.36 8.86 -7.23
CA TYR A 152 -3.09 10.09 -6.91
C TYR A 152 -2.16 11.20 -6.40
N VAL A 153 -2.41 12.42 -6.88
CA VAL A 153 -1.81 13.66 -6.40
C VAL A 153 -2.87 14.42 -5.61
N PHE A 154 -2.65 14.60 -4.30
CA PHE A 154 -3.67 15.14 -3.38
C PHE A 154 -3.74 16.68 -3.36
N ASP A 155 -2.64 17.35 -3.69
CA ASP A 155 -2.53 18.82 -3.70
C ASP A 155 -1.92 19.26 -5.04
N LEU A 156 -2.77 19.31 -6.06
CA LEU A 156 -2.33 19.62 -7.41
C LEU A 156 -2.20 21.16 -7.56
N PRO A 157 -1.05 21.67 -8.04
CA PRO A 157 -0.86 23.09 -8.31
C PRO A 157 -1.94 23.68 -9.23
N ASN A 158 -2.27 24.95 -9.01
CA ASN A 158 -3.26 25.65 -9.83
C ASN A 158 -2.84 25.66 -11.31
N GLY A 159 -3.75 25.24 -12.18
CA GLY A 159 -3.52 25.21 -13.63
C GLY A 159 -3.00 23.87 -14.16
N LEU A 160 -2.81 22.86 -13.30
CA LEU A 160 -2.58 21.49 -13.74
C LEU A 160 -3.88 20.69 -13.64
N GLU A 161 -4.07 19.71 -14.51
CA GLU A 161 -5.21 18.80 -14.47
C GLU A 161 -4.73 17.35 -14.46
N THR A 162 -5.38 16.49 -13.66
CA THR A 162 -5.07 15.06 -13.61
C THR A 162 -6.17 14.21 -14.22
N THR A 163 -5.79 13.09 -14.83
CA THR A 163 -6.77 12.19 -15.46
C THR A 163 -7.57 11.37 -14.45
N SER A 164 -6.98 11.01 -13.31
CA SER A 164 -7.63 10.20 -12.28
C SER A 164 -8.34 11.06 -11.23
N ILE A 165 -9.53 10.61 -10.83
CA ILE A 165 -10.35 11.26 -9.80
C ILE A 165 -10.53 10.26 -8.66
N PRO A 166 -10.10 10.57 -7.43
CA PRO A 166 -10.31 9.68 -6.30
C PRO A 166 -11.81 9.60 -6.00
N SER A 167 -12.45 8.49 -6.38
CA SER A 167 -13.82 8.20 -5.95
C SER A 167 -13.78 7.28 -4.73
N LEU A 168 -14.21 7.80 -3.59
CA LEU A 168 -14.46 7.00 -2.38
C LEU A 168 -15.74 6.13 -2.51
N GLY A 169 -16.24 5.90 -3.72
CA GLY A 169 -17.56 5.32 -3.97
C GLY A 169 -18.72 6.24 -3.53
N LEU A 170 -18.41 7.47 -3.11
CA LEU A 170 -19.37 8.49 -2.67
C LEU A 170 -19.87 9.34 -3.84
N LEU A 171 -19.08 9.46 -4.89
CA LEU A 171 -19.39 10.23 -6.09
C LEU A 171 -19.57 9.28 -7.26
N LYS A 172 -20.76 9.29 -7.84
CA LYS A 172 -21.04 8.59 -9.10
C LYS A 172 -20.49 9.46 -10.22
N ILE A 173 -19.43 9.00 -10.87
CA ILE A 173 -18.81 9.71 -11.98
C ILE A 173 -19.43 9.18 -13.26
N ASP A 174 -20.18 10.02 -13.98
CA ASP A 174 -20.90 9.62 -15.18
C ASP A 174 -19.96 9.46 -16.39
N GLU A 175 -18.91 10.27 -16.49
CA GLU A 175 -17.90 10.22 -17.57
C GLU A 175 -16.49 10.47 -17.02
N THR A 176 -15.50 9.68 -17.43
CA THR A 176 -14.08 9.86 -17.07
C THR A 176 -13.19 9.72 -18.30
N ILE A 177 -12.17 10.57 -18.40
CA ILE A 177 -11.14 10.47 -19.44
C ILE A 177 -10.13 9.35 -19.14
N HIS A 178 -10.02 8.94 -17.87
CA HIS A 178 -8.98 8.02 -17.40
C HIS A 178 -8.95 6.68 -18.15
N PRO A 179 -10.04 5.90 -18.29
CA PRO A 179 -9.98 4.60 -18.98
C PRO A 179 -9.57 4.73 -20.46
N LEU A 180 -9.99 5.83 -21.09
CA LEU A 180 -9.61 6.15 -22.47
C LEU A 180 -8.13 6.50 -22.58
N ALA A 181 -7.60 7.27 -21.62
CA ALA A 181 -6.19 7.61 -21.53
C ALA A 181 -5.33 6.37 -21.27
N THR A 182 -5.69 5.53 -20.29
CA THR A 182 -4.99 4.29 -19.97
C THR A 182 -4.95 3.35 -21.17
N SER A 183 -6.08 3.17 -21.87
CA SER A 183 -6.14 2.34 -23.07
C SER A 183 -5.28 2.91 -24.19
N ALA A 184 -5.29 4.23 -24.39
CA ALA A 184 -4.49 4.90 -25.40
C ALA A 184 -2.98 4.77 -25.13
N ILE A 185 -2.55 4.88 -23.87
CA ILE A 185 -1.15 4.69 -23.46
C ILE A 185 -0.72 3.24 -23.69
N LYS A 186 -1.50 2.26 -23.21
CA LYS A 186 -1.16 0.83 -23.35
C LYS A 186 -1.02 0.36 -24.79
N HIS A 187 -1.77 0.97 -25.72
CA HIS A 187 -1.75 0.61 -27.14
C HIS A 187 -0.99 1.62 -28.01
N ASP A 188 -0.24 2.55 -27.40
CA ASP A 188 0.52 3.59 -28.11
C ASP A 188 -0.32 4.37 -29.15
N ASN A 189 -1.58 4.65 -28.83
CA ASN A 189 -2.49 5.39 -29.72
C ASN A 189 -2.25 6.90 -29.60
N ILE A 190 -1.22 7.37 -30.30
CA ILE A 190 -0.81 8.79 -30.38
C ILE A 190 -1.99 9.72 -30.68
N THR A 191 -2.84 9.34 -31.65
CA THR A 191 -3.97 10.19 -32.07
C THR A 191 -4.93 10.42 -30.91
N ARG A 192 -5.17 9.38 -30.11
CA ARG A 192 -6.06 9.49 -28.95
C ARG A 192 -5.40 10.25 -27.79
N ILE A 193 -4.11 10.03 -27.54
CA ILE A 193 -3.35 10.75 -26.50
C ILE A 193 -3.36 12.26 -26.80
N SER A 194 -3.06 12.65 -28.04
CA SER A 194 -3.10 14.06 -28.46
C SER A 194 -4.50 14.65 -28.46
N GLN A 195 -5.54 13.87 -28.78
CA GLN A 195 -6.94 14.33 -28.69
C GLN A 195 -7.38 14.61 -27.26
N LEU A 196 -6.85 13.84 -26.30
CA LEU A 196 -7.12 14.02 -24.87
C LEU A 196 -6.29 15.14 -24.25
N GLY A 197 -5.32 15.71 -24.99
CA GLY A 197 -4.46 16.79 -24.51
C GLY A 197 -3.45 16.38 -23.43
N ILE A 198 -3.09 15.08 -23.36
CA ILE A 198 -2.18 14.56 -22.35
C ILE A 198 -0.74 14.88 -22.75
N ASP A 199 -0.06 15.69 -21.95
CA ASP A 199 1.32 16.13 -22.18
C ASP A 199 2.32 15.38 -21.29
N TYR A 200 1.89 14.98 -20.09
CA TYR A 200 2.75 14.34 -19.10
C TYR A 200 2.07 13.10 -18.52
N ALA A 201 2.86 12.20 -17.94
CA ALA A 201 2.37 11.06 -17.19
C ALA A 201 3.23 10.83 -15.95
N ILE A 202 2.63 10.31 -14.89
CA ILE A 202 3.37 9.84 -13.72
C ILE A 202 3.19 8.33 -13.55
N SER A 203 4.23 7.66 -13.09
CA SER A 203 4.16 6.26 -12.72
C SER A 203 4.91 6.01 -11.41
N SER A 204 4.34 5.16 -10.57
CA SER A 204 4.97 4.63 -9.36
C SER A 204 5.56 3.25 -9.65
N PRO A 205 6.64 2.82 -8.96
CA PRO A 205 7.18 1.47 -9.10
C PRO A 205 6.20 0.38 -8.62
N ILE A 206 5.22 0.74 -7.76
CA ILE A 206 4.13 -0.17 -7.34
C ILE A 206 3.10 -0.35 -8.47
N GLY A 207 3.01 0.64 -9.35
CA GLY A 207 2.04 0.77 -10.43
C GLY A 207 2.22 -0.21 -11.57
N THR A 208 1.35 -0.08 -12.57
CA THR A 208 1.27 -1.01 -13.71
C THR A 208 1.59 -0.35 -15.05
N ILE A 209 1.35 0.96 -15.15
CA ILE A 209 1.54 1.69 -16.39
C ILE A 209 3.00 2.02 -16.69
N GLY A 210 3.85 2.10 -15.65
CA GLY A 210 5.26 2.52 -15.79
C GLY A 210 6.03 1.63 -16.76
N TRP A 211 5.72 0.34 -16.77
CA TRP A 211 6.32 -0.63 -17.69
C TRP A 211 5.94 -0.36 -19.15
N SER A 212 4.67 -0.08 -19.42
CA SER A 212 4.20 0.25 -20.78
C SER A 212 4.78 1.58 -21.27
N LEU A 213 4.98 2.54 -20.36
CA LEU A 213 5.63 3.81 -20.68
C LEU A 213 7.12 3.60 -21.03
N ALA A 214 7.83 2.78 -20.26
CA ALA A 214 9.24 2.47 -20.48
C ALA A 214 9.50 1.73 -21.81
N GLU A 215 8.61 0.81 -22.21
CA GLU A 215 8.73 0.11 -23.50
C GLU A 215 8.33 0.98 -24.71
N SER A 216 7.57 2.05 -24.48
CA SER A 216 7.06 2.93 -25.52
C SER A 216 8.09 3.93 -26.02
N ARG A 217 8.14 4.14 -27.35
CA ARG A 217 9.03 5.14 -27.97
C ARG A 217 8.51 6.58 -27.88
N TYR A 218 7.31 6.78 -27.35
CA TYR A 218 6.66 8.11 -27.31
C TYR A 218 6.77 8.80 -25.96
N TRP A 219 7.35 8.15 -24.96
CA TRP A 219 7.45 8.68 -23.61
C TRP A 219 8.92 8.83 -23.22
N SER A 220 9.31 10.02 -22.78
CA SER A 220 10.66 10.29 -22.29
C SER A 220 10.63 10.58 -20.80
N ILE A 221 11.58 10.01 -20.06
CA ILE A 221 11.76 10.26 -18.63
C ILE A 221 12.32 11.67 -18.45
N ILE A 222 11.69 12.48 -17.60
CA ILE A 222 12.17 13.80 -17.18
C ILE A 222 12.93 13.68 -15.87
N GLU A 223 12.30 13.03 -14.89
CA GLU A 223 12.83 12.80 -13.54
C GLU A 223 12.54 11.34 -13.16
N ASP A 224 13.48 10.72 -12.43
CA ASP A 224 13.38 9.36 -11.90
C ASP A 224 13.90 9.34 -10.46
N PHE A 225 13.02 8.97 -9.53
CA PHE A 225 13.31 8.81 -8.11
C PHE A 225 12.91 7.40 -7.67
N ASP A 226 13.89 6.51 -7.57
CA ASP A 226 13.73 5.09 -7.19
C ASP A 226 12.59 4.37 -7.94
N GLY A 227 12.44 4.66 -9.23
CA GLY A 227 11.44 4.06 -10.10
C GLY A 227 10.12 4.80 -10.18
N SER A 228 9.96 5.85 -9.37
CA SER A 228 8.86 6.79 -9.48
C SER A 228 9.28 7.81 -10.53
N ARG A 229 8.52 7.89 -11.64
CA ARG A 229 8.96 8.60 -12.84
C ARG A 229 7.96 9.61 -13.32
N LEU A 230 8.48 10.74 -13.76
CA LEU A 230 7.75 11.75 -14.52
C LEU A 230 8.11 11.62 -15.99
N TRP A 231 7.08 11.44 -16.81
CA TRP A 231 7.19 11.20 -18.24
C TRP A 231 6.66 12.40 -19.03
N GLN A 232 7.34 12.71 -20.14
CA GLN A 232 6.89 13.66 -21.14
C GLN A 232 6.43 12.93 -22.39
N PHE A 233 5.29 13.34 -22.93
CA PHE A 233 4.79 12.84 -24.19
C PHE A 233 5.53 13.48 -25.37
N ASN A 234 6.09 12.63 -26.22
CA ASN A 234 6.78 13.01 -27.44
C ASN A 234 6.14 12.33 -28.66
N PRO A 235 5.33 13.05 -29.45
CA PRO A 235 4.60 12.48 -30.58
C PRO A 235 5.53 12.05 -31.73
N SER A 236 6.80 12.48 -31.73
CA SER A 236 7.76 12.14 -32.79
C SER A 236 8.31 10.71 -32.66
N GLY A 237 8.11 10.05 -31.51
CA GLY A 237 8.49 8.66 -31.31
C GLY A 237 10.00 8.41 -31.29
N ASN A 238 10.77 9.38 -30.79
CA ASN A 238 12.23 9.34 -30.69
C ASN A 238 12.72 9.28 -29.23
N SER A 239 11.86 8.84 -28.31
CA SER A 239 12.26 8.60 -26.93
C SER A 239 13.01 7.27 -26.80
N GLN A 240 13.87 7.19 -25.79
CA GLN A 240 14.60 5.99 -25.44
C GLN A 240 13.63 4.90 -24.99
N GLN A 241 13.85 3.66 -25.45
CA GLN A 241 13.04 2.51 -25.07
C GLN A 241 13.82 1.64 -24.09
N SER A 242 13.11 1.03 -23.16
CA SER A 242 13.65 0.02 -22.27
C SER A 242 13.05 -1.34 -22.58
N THR A 243 13.83 -2.40 -22.40
CA THR A 243 13.33 -3.77 -22.29
C THR A 243 13.30 -4.18 -20.83
N LEU A 244 12.22 -4.86 -20.43
CA LEU A 244 12.02 -5.34 -19.06
C LEU A 244 12.27 -6.84 -19.00
N ALA A 245 13.05 -7.28 -18.02
CA ALA A 245 13.29 -8.68 -17.70
C ALA A 245 12.77 -8.97 -16.29
N PRO A 246 11.55 -9.54 -16.15
CA PRO A 246 10.97 -9.81 -14.85
C PRO A 246 11.62 -11.02 -14.18
N VAL A 247 11.59 -11.06 -12.84
CA VAL A 247 11.96 -12.26 -12.08
C VAL A 247 10.79 -13.25 -12.09
N ASN A 248 11.03 -14.46 -12.57
CA ASN A 248 10.04 -15.53 -12.61
C ASN A 248 10.41 -16.68 -11.64
N GLU A 249 9.57 -17.72 -11.55
CA GLU A 249 9.84 -18.86 -10.66
C GLU A 249 11.11 -19.63 -11.04
N SER A 250 11.46 -19.68 -12.33
CA SER A 250 12.71 -20.31 -12.78
C SER A 250 13.95 -19.46 -12.54
N SER A 251 13.80 -18.13 -12.41
CA SER A 251 14.89 -17.19 -12.10
C SER A 251 15.42 -17.37 -10.68
N CYS A 252 14.56 -17.82 -9.77
CA CYS A 252 14.83 -17.88 -8.34
C CYS A 252 15.48 -19.24 -8.00
N SER A 253 16.80 -19.24 -7.84
CA SER A 253 17.56 -20.45 -7.49
C SER A 253 17.95 -20.46 -6.00
N GLU A 254 18.99 -21.19 -5.59
CA GLU A 254 19.36 -21.41 -4.19
C GLU A 254 19.26 -20.15 -3.31
N ASN A 255 18.65 -20.29 -2.13
CA ASN A 255 18.40 -19.21 -1.16
C ASN A 255 17.49 -18.05 -1.62
N CYS A 256 16.78 -18.22 -2.74
CA CYS A 256 15.68 -17.34 -3.14
C CYS A 256 14.33 -18.05 -2.89
N GLU A 257 13.36 -17.33 -2.33
CA GLU A 257 12.01 -17.83 -2.06
C GLU A 257 10.96 -16.98 -2.79
N MET A 258 10.00 -17.61 -3.45
CA MET A 258 8.85 -16.91 -4.02
C MET A 258 7.81 -16.64 -2.92
N ARG A 259 7.65 -15.37 -2.53
CA ARG A 259 6.75 -14.93 -1.46
C ARG A 259 5.57 -14.12 -2.00
N LEU A 260 4.48 -14.11 -1.25
CA LEU A 260 3.25 -13.42 -1.63
C LEU A 260 3.46 -11.90 -1.65
N ASP A 261 3.09 -11.25 -2.75
CA ASP A 261 3.16 -9.80 -2.91
C ASP A 261 2.02 -9.13 -2.10
N PRO A 262 2.34 -8.22 -1.16
CA PRO A 262 1.33 -7.47 -0.41
C PRO A 262 0.40 -6.64 -1.30
N TRP A 263 0.85 -6.28 -2.50
CA TRP A 263 0.15 -5.39 -3.44
C TRP A 263 -0.55 -6.13 -4.59
N ARG A 264 -0.53 -7.47 -4.61
CA ARG A 264 -1.10 -8.29 -5.71
C ARG A 264 -2.54 -7.92 -6.07
N GLU A 265 -3.39 -7.66 -5.08
CA GLU A 265 -4.82 -7.37 -5.27
C GLU A 265 -5.08 -5.95 -5.76
N ASN A 266 -4.07 -5.09 -5.71
CA ASN A 266 -4.15 -3.69 -6.13
C ASN A 266 -3.49 -3.46 -7.50
N ARG A 267 -2.75 -4.45 -8.04
CA ARG A 267 -2.16 -4.40 -9.38
C ARG A 267 -3.15 -4.95 -10.41
N TYR A 268 -3.45 -4.15 -11.43
CA TYR A 268 -4.36 -4.55 -12.51
C TYR A 268 -3.68 -5.38 -13.61
N GLU A 269 -2.34 -5.32 -13.68
CA GLU A 269 -1.53 -5.98 -14.70
C GLU A 269 -0.13 -6.26 -14.12
N ASN A 270 0.56 -7.25 -14.70
CA ASN A 270 1.94 -7.59 -14.37
C ASN A 270 2.76 -7.65 -15.66
N ILE A 271 4.08 -7.45 -15.57
CA ILE A 271 5.01 -7.69 -16.68
C ILE A 271 4.82 -9.13 -17.18
N GLY A 272 4.79 -9.34 -18.49
CA GLY A 272 4.19 -10.55 -19.09
C GLY A 272 4.62 -11.91 -18.52
N GLN A 273 5.90 -12.12 -18.20
CA GLN A 273 6.41 -13.38 -17.64
C GLN A 273 6.50 -13.39 -16.10
N MET A 274 6.14 -12.30 -15.44
CA MET A 274 6.16 -12.18 -13.98
C MET A 274 4.97 -12.92 -13.38
N ASN A 275 5.19 -13.63 -12.27
CA ASN A 275 4.08 -14.24 -11.52
C ASN A 275 3.11 -13.13 -11.04
N GLN A 276 1.81 -13.38 -11.00
CA GLN A 276 0.84 -12.35 -10.57
C GLN A 276 0.86 -12.11 -9.05
N ASP A 277 0.98 -13.19 -8.28
CA ASP A 277 0.80 -13.17 -6.83
C ASP A 277 2.11 -13.24 -6.05
N TYR A 278 3.17 -13.75 -6.67
CA TYR A 278 4.44 -14.03 -6.01
C TYR A 278 5.60 -13.19 -6.54
N ARG A 279 6.55 -12.87 -5.65
CA ARG A 279 7.79 -12.15 -5.91
C ARG A 279 8.96 -12.89 -5.30
N ALA A 280 10.10 -12.82 -5.98
CA ALA A 280 11.34 -13.38 -5.46
C ALA A 280 11.81 -12.58 -4.24
N PHE A 281 12.09 -13.28 -3.15
CA PHE A 281 12.62 -12.73 -1.92
C PHE A 281 13.94 -13.41 -1.58
N VAL A 282 14.94 -12.61 -1.23
CA VAL A 282 16.26 -13.04 -0.79
C VAL A 282 16.48 -12.53 0.62
N GLU A 283 16.66 -13.46 1.53
CA GLU A 283 16.91 -13.15 2.94
C GLU A 283 18.30 -12.54 3.12
N GLU A 284 18.38 -11.52 3.97
CA GLU A 284 19.65 -10.86 4.29
C GLU A 284 20.68 -11.84 4.88
N GLY A 285 21.91 -11.77 4.36
CA GLY A 285 23.01 -12.67 4.73
C GLY A 285 23.05 -14.00 3.97
N LYS A 286 22.08 -14.27 3.09
CA LYS A 286 22.09 -15.45 2.22
C LYS A 286 22.42 -15.07 0.78
N ASN A 287 23.57 -15.52 0.30
CA ASN A 287 23.97 -15.32 -1.09
C ASN A 287 23.08 -16.13 -2.02
N THR A 288 22.75 -15.54 -3.17
CA THR A 288 21.87 -16.17 -4.16
C THR A 288 22.32 -15.83 -5.57
N ILE A 289 21.81 -16.62 -6.52
CA ILE A 289 22.00 -16.41 -7.95
C ILE A 289 20.61 -16.30 -8.58
N VAL A 290 20.40 -15.24 -9.36
CA VAL A 290 19.15 -14.96 -10.05
C VAL A 290 19.40 -14.88 -11.54
N ASP A 291 18.65 -15.66 -12.31
CA ASP A 291 18.74 -15.70 -13.77
C ASP A 291 17.62 -14.89 -14.42
N PHE A 292 17.98 -13.94 -15.28
CA PHE A 292 17.04 -13.13 -16.04
C PHE A 292 17.05 -13.54 -17.50
N ASP A 293 15.87 -13.94 -17.99
CA ASP A 293 15.64 -14.21 -19.41
C ASP A 293 15.31 -12.90 -20.14
N LEU A 294 16.12 -12.56 -21.13
CA LEU A 294 15.93 -11.32 -21.89
C LEU A 294 15.03 -11.56 -23.09
N SER A 295 14.06 -10.67 -23.31
CA SER A 295 13.19 -10.71 -24.49
C SER A 295 13.95 -10.35 -25.79
N ARG A 296 15.06 -9.62 -25.67
CA ARG A 296 15.92 -9.14 -26.76
C ARG A 296 17.39 -9.25 -26.37
N THR A 297 18.26 -9.39 -27.37
CA THR A 297 19.71 -9.31 -27.16
C THR A 297 20.09 -7.90 -26.73
N VAL A 298 20.77 -7.80 -25.60
CA VAL A 298 21.26 -6.54 -25.05
C VAL A 298 22.71 -6.35 -25.49
N PHE A 299 23.05 -5.14 -25.92
CA PHE A 299 24.38 -4.81 -26.43
C PHE A 299 25.30 -4.26 -25.34
N VAL A 300 26.60 -4.29 -25.62
CA VAL A 300 27.62 -3.68 -24.76
C VAL A 300 27.31 -2.19 -24.55
N ASN A 301 27.53 -1.70 -23.33
CA ASN A 301 27.26 -0.35 -22.84
C ASN A 301 25.77 0.02 -22.69
N SER A 302 24.85 -0.94 -22.78
CA SER A 302 23.47 -0.71 -22.33
C SER A 302 23.44 -0.45 -20.82
N ASN A 303 22.74 0.60 -20.41
CA ASN A 303 22.48 0.87 -19.01
C ASN A 303 21.37 -0.06 -18.51
N SER A 304 21.60 -0.69 -17.36
CA SER A 304 20.73 -1.69 -16.77
C SER A 304 20.43 -1.28 -15.33
N CYS A 305 19.15 -1.17 -14.98
CA CYS A 305 18.68 -0.76 -13.66
C CYS A 305 17.91 -1.90 -12.99
N LEU A 306 18.38 -2.32 -11.81
CA LEU A 306 17.73 -3.32 -10.98
C LEU A 306 16.70 -2.65 -10.08
N PHE A 307 15.45 -3.13 -10.15
CA PHE A 307 14.35 -2.69 -9.30
C PHE A 307 14.13 -3.70 -8.18
N PHE A 308 14.27 -3.23 -6.94
CA PHE A 308 14.10 -4.06 -5.76
C PHE A 308 13.47 -3.28 -4.61
N GLU A 309 12.85 -4.01 -3.69
CA GLU A 309 12.25 -3.49 -2.46
C GLU A 309 13.05 -4.04 -1.28
N SER A 310 13.55 -3.16 -0.43
CA SER A 310 14.24 -3.49 0.82
C SER A 310 13.21 -3.66 1.93
N ILE A 311 13.10 -4.87 2.47
CA ILE A 311 12.20 -5.19 3.59
C ILE A 311 12.94 -4.88 4.89
N GLY A 312 12.59 -3.75 5.51
CA GLY A 312 13.36 -3.18 6.62
C GLY A 312 14.71 -2.61 6.17
N ASN A 313 15.50 -2.13 7.13
CA ASN A 313 16.84 -1.61 6.86
C ASN A 313 17.82 -2.77 6.67
N ILE A 314 18.48 -2.82 5.52
CA ILE A 314 19.38 -3.90 5.13
C ILE A 314 20.82 -3.42 5.01
N ASP A 315 21.76 -4.31 5.31
CA ASP A 315 23.20 -4.06 5.16
C ASP A 315 23.66 -4.05 3.70
N ASP A 316 24.90 -3.62 3.48
CA ASP A 316 25.54 -3.58 2.16
C ASP A 316 25.50 -4.95 1.47
N PHE A 317 25.12 -4.94 0.19
CA PHE A 317 25.21 -6.10 -0.68
C PHE A 317 25.83 -5.74 -2.02
N THR A 318 26.42 -6.74 -2.64
CA THR A 318 27.11 -6.62 -3.91
C THR A 318 26.37 -7.43 -4.95
N VAL A 319 26.05 -6.76 -6.06
CA VAL A 319 25.50 -7.35 -7.27
C VAL A 319 26.64 -7.54 -8.27
N LYS A 320 26.76 -8.75 -8.80
CA LYS A 320 27.74 -9.09 -9.82
C LYS A 320 27.05 -9.69 -11.04
N VAL A 321 27.38 -9.13 -12.21
CA VAL A 321 26.87 -9.55 -13.51
C VAL A 321 28.08 -9.74 -14.44
N GLY A 322 28.40 -11.01 -14.74
CA GLY A 322 29.58 -11.35 -15.51
C GLY A 322 30.87 -10.84 -14.85
N SER A 323 31.59 -9.93 -15.54
CA SER A 323 32.82 -9.30 -15.07
C SER A 323 32.60 -8.01 -14.27
N GLN A 324 31.37 -7.51 -14.20
CA GLN A 324 31.03 -6.27 -13.51
C GLN A 324 30.52 -6.55 -12.11
N GLN A 325 30.97 -5.73 -11.17
CA GLN A 325 30.56 -5.78 -9.78
C GLN A 325 30.16 -4.37 -9.35
N SER A 326 29.02 -4.25 -8.67
CA SER A 326 28.54 -3.01 -8.09
C SER A 326 28.06 -3.26 -6.67
N THR A 327 28.54 -2.45 -5.73
CA THR A 327 28.16 -2.55 -4.32
C THR A 327 27.09 -1.52 -4.02
N ILE A 328 25.94 -1.99 -3.55
CA ILE A 328 24.86 -1.19 -3.02
C ILE A 328 25.15 -1.01 -1.53
N LYS A 329 25.26 0.24 -1.10
CA LYS A 329 25.45 0.58 0.32
C LYS A 329 24.14 0.40 1.07
N GLN A 330 24.22 0.33 2.39
CA GLN A 330 23.11 0.22 3.32
C GLN A 330 21.91 1.03 2.83
N THR A 331 20.81 0.33 2.56
CA THR A 331 19.57 0.93 2.05
C THR A 331 18.53 0.90 3.14
N ASP A 332 17.81 2.02 3.28
CA ASP A 332 16.64 2.11 4.13
C ASP A 332 15.51 1.22 3.59
N SER A 333 14.50 0.93 4.41
CA SER A 333 13.30 0.20 3.97
C SER A 333 12.60 0.92 2.80
N GLY A 334 12.03 0.18 1.85
CA GLY A 334 11.26 0.77 0.75
C GLY A 334 11.73 0.35 -0.64
N TRP A 335 11.35 1.12 -1.65
CA TRP A 335 11.67 0.86 -3.06
C TRP A 335 12.97 1.53 -3.46
N HIS A 336 13.80 0.80 -4.20
CA HIS A 336 15.12 1.27 -4.64
C HIS A 336 15.39 0.89 -6.08
N THR A 337 16.14 1.75 -6.79
CA THR A 337 16.64 1.46 -8.13
C THR A 337 18.15 1.58 -8.17
N HIS A 338 18.83 0.55 -8.67
CA HIS A 338 20.29 0.57 -8.80
C HIS A 338 20.74 0.30 -10.23
N CYS A 339 21.37 1.28 -10.86
CA CYS A 339 21.79 1.22 -12.25
C CYS A 339 23.29 0.91 -12.43
N PHE A 340 23.60 0.11 -13.45
CA PHE A 340 24.95 -0.28 -13.84
C PHE A 340 25.02 -0.55 -15.35
N SER A 341 26.16 -0.27 -15.99
CA SER A 341 26.30 -0.42 -17.45
C SER A 341 26.91 -1.77 -17.84
N LEU A 342 26.25 -2.54 -18.69
CA LEU A 342 26.69 -3.89 -19.07
C LEU A 342 27.91 -3.86 -20.00
N ASN A 343 28.92 -4.68 -19.71
CA ASN A 343 30.17 -4.73 -20.49
C ASN A 343 30.17 -5.76 -21.64
N GLU A 344 29.15 -6.60 -21.73
CA GLU A 344 29.09 -7.74 -22.65
C GLU A 344 27.72 -7.82 -23.33
N THR A 345 27.68 -8.33 -24.56
CA THR A 345 26.42 -8.59 -25.25
C THR A 345 25.82 -9.89 -24.70
N LEU A 346 24.66 -9.80 -24.07
CA LEU A 346 24.03 -10.91 -23.35
C LEU A 346 22.64 -11.21 -23.91
N THR A 347 22.27 -12.50 -23.88
CA THR A 347 20.91 -12.98 -24.16
C THR A 347 20.21 -13.51 -22.90
N GLN A 348 20.99 -13.79 -21.87
CA GLN A 348 20.54 -14.15 -20.53
C GLN A 348 21.51 -13.49 -19.55
N ILE A 349 20.99 -12.97 -18.43
CA ILE A 349 21.79 -12.32 -17.40
C ILE A 349 21.73 -13.18 -16.14
N THR A 350 22.87 -13.73 -15.74
CA THR A 350 23.02 -14.36 -14.43
C THR A 350 23.59 -13.33 -13.46
N MET A 351 22.80 -13.01 -12.43
CA MET A 351 23.12 -12.05 -11.40
C MET A 351 23.45 -12.77 -10.09
N GLU A 352 24.66 -12.55 -9.57
CA GLU A 352 25.10 -13.07 -8.28
C GLU A 352 24.93 -11.96 -7.23
N ILE A 353 24.14 -12.23 -6.19
CA ILE A 353 23.92 -11.33 -5.05
C ILE A 353 24.70 -11.87 -3.86
N THR A 354 25.62 -11.05 -3.37
CA THR A 354 26.52 -11.40 -2.26
C THR A 354 26.42 -10.38 -1.15
N TRP A 355 26.10 -10.85 0.05
CA TRP A 355 26.02 -10.02 1.24
C TRP A 355 27.39 -9.84 1.89
N HIS A 356 27.57 -8.75 2.63
CA HIS A 356 28.77 -8.61 3.46
C HIS A 356 28.81 -9.65 4.60
N GLU A 357 30.00 -10.04 5.06
CA GLU A 357 30.16 -11.11 6.06
C GLU A 357 29.51 -10.79 7.42
N SER A 358 29.29 -9.51 7.71
CA SER A 358 28.60 -9.06 8.93
C SER A 358 27.08 -9.04 8.80
N ALA A 359 26.53 -9.17 7.59
CA ALA A 359 25.11 -9.04 7.34
C ALA A 359 24.34 -10.23 7.93
N SER A 360 23.32 -9.93 8.72
CA SER A 360 22.47 -10.93 9.34
C SER A 360 21.02 -10.47 9.36
N SER A 361 20.11 -11.31 8.88
CA SER A 361 18.69 -11.01 8.91
C SER A 361 18.18 -10.72 10.32
N SER A 362 17.41 -9.64 10.46
CA SER A 362 16.66 -9.33 11.68
C SER A 362 15.20 -9.82 11.56
N THR A 363 14.62 -10.27 12.67
CA THR A 363 13.23 -10.75 12.69
C THR A 363 12.29 -9.67 13.22
N TRP A 364 11.15 -9.51 12.57
CA TRP A 364 10.17 -8.48 12.89
C TRP A 364 8.73 -9.03 12.79
N ILE A 365 7.76 -8.30 13.37
CA ILE A 365 6.35 -8.70 13.34
C ILE A 365 5.68 -8.05 12.11
N ASN A 366 5.33 -8.87 11.14
CA ASN A 366 4.72 -8.42 9.90
C ASN A 366 3.19 -8.32 10.04
N PRO A 367 2.60 -7.10 10.04
CA PRO A 367 1.16 -6.90 10.15
C PRO A 367 0.40 -7.44 8.93
N SER A 368 1.05 -7.51 7.76
CA SER A 368 0.41 -8.00 6.54
C SER A 368 0.03 -9.47 6.69
N GLY A 369 0.80 -10.26 7.43
CA GLY A 369 0.46 -11.63 7.81
C GLY A 369 -0.81 -11.73 8.66
N PHE A 370 -1.04 -10.81 9.60
CA PHE A 370 -2.28 -10.78 10.39
C PHE A 370 -3.52 -10.44 9.54
N SER A 371 -3.34 -9.58 8.54
CA SER A 371 -4.41 -9.18 7.63
C SER A 371 -4.71 -10.22 6.53
N GLY A 372 -3.83 -11.22 6.34
CA GLY A 372 -3.89 -12.15 5.20
C GLY A 372 -3.36 -11.58 3.89
N ARG A 373 -2.81 -10.35 3.89
CA ARG A 373 -2.12 -9.76 2.73
C ARG A 373 -0.72 -10.34 2.53
N GLY A 374 -0.04 -10.73 3.61
CA GLY A 374 1.28 -11.39 3.58
C GLY A 374 1.19 -12.87 3.93
N ASP A 375 2.29 -13.59 3.73
CA ASP A 375 2.42 -15.03 3.98
C ASP A 375 2.80 -15.37 5.43
N ARG A 376 3.46 -14.44 6.15
CA ARG A 376 4.04 -14.69 7.48
C ARG A 376 3.73 -13.59 8.49
N ILE A 377 3.58 -14.00 9.76
CA ILE A 377 3.40 -13.09 10.91
C ILE A 377 4.75 -12.65 11.48
N LEU A 378 5.74 -13.55 11.51
CA LEU A 378 7.11 -13.24 11.87
C LEU A 378 7.93 -13.30 10.59
N ASP A 379 8.48 -12.16 10.21
CA ASP A 379 9.17 -11.96 8.95
C ASP A 379 10.63 -11.55 9.18
N THR A 380 11.42 -11.59 8.12
CA THR A 380 12.87 -11.38 8.13
C THR A 380 13.24 -10.26 7.18
N THR A 381 14.27 -9.49 7.53
CA THR A 381 14.85 -8.49 6.60
C THR A 381 15.51 -9.15 5.39
N GLY A 382 15.51 -8.43 4.28
CA GLY A 382 16.03 -8.91 3.00
C GLY A 382 15.55 -8.04 1.84
N ILE A 383 15.76 -8.53 0.62
CA ILE A 383 15.37 -7.85 -0.62
C ILE A 383 14.29 -8.64 -1.36
N ARG A 384 13.30 -7.93 -1.89
CA ARG A 384 12.35 -8.45 -2.84
C ARG A 384 12.69 -7.93 -4.23
N LEU A 385 12.96 -8.84 -5.16
CA LEU A 385 13.37 -8.51 -6.52
C LEU A 385 12.14 -8.46 -7.44
N HIS A 386 12.08 -7.45 -8.30
CA HIS A 386 10.95 -7.23 -9.20
C HIS A 386 11.33 -7.47 -10.66
N TRP A 387 12.13 -6.58 -11.25
CA TRP A 387 12.58 -6.72 -12.63
C TRP A 387 13.93 -6.02 -12.84
N LEU A 388 14.56 -6.33 -13.96
CA LEU A 388 15.70 -5.62 -14.50
C LEU A 388 15.22 -4.82 -15.73
N GLU A 389 15.45 -3.52 -15.72
CA GLU A 389 15.17 -2.65 -16.86
C GLU A 389 16.46 -2.36 -17.60
N ILE A 390 16.43 -2.46 -18.94
CA ILE A 390 17.63 -2.30 -19.76
C ILE A 390 17.33 -1.40 -20.94
N ASP A 391 18.16 -0.39 -21.13
CA ASP A 391 18.04 0.56 -22.22
C ASP A 391 18.40 -0.09 -23.59
N VAL A 392 17.56 0.15 -24.60
CA VAL A 392 17.65 -0.45 -25.96
C VAL A 392 17.82 0.60 -27.05
#